data_AF-A0A075JDI4-F1
#
_entry.id   AF-A0A075JDI4-F1
#
_cell.length_a   1.000
_cell.length_b   1.000
_cell.length_c   1.000
_cell.angle_alpha   90.00
_cell.angle_beta   90.00
_cell.angle_gamma   90.00
#
_symmetry.space_group_name_H-M   'P 1'
#
loop_
_entity.id
_entity.type
_entity.pdbx_description
1 polymer ?
#
loop_
_entity_poly.entity_id
_entity_poly.type
_entity_poly.pdbx_seq_one_letter_code
_entity_poly.pdbx_strand_id
1 'polypeptide(L)'
;MTAAALLQAIGLFIATNIDDIIVLSLFFARGAGRPGTTAKILAGQYLGFVGILAAALVVTLGAGWALPEEAIPYFGLIPLALGLWAAWEVYRGEGDDDDAAVSGKSVAVATVAGVTFANGGDNIGVYVPVFLNISTPAVITFCIVFLVLVAVLVATAKFVATRRPIAEVLERREHILFPIVLIGLGVAILVGGGAFGL
;
A
#
# COMPACT_ATOMS: atom_id res chain seq x y z
N MET A 1 -21.18 1.62 -11.52
CA MET A 1 -19.70 1.60 -11.40
C MET A 1 -19.14 2.50 -12.47
N THR A 2 -18.36 3.53 -12.11
CA THR A 2 -17.63 4.33 -13.11
C THR A 2 -16.29 3.66 -13.39
N ALA A 3 -15.88 3.58 -14.65
CA ALA A 3 -14.56 3.05 -15.03
C ALA A 3 -13.41 3.80 -14.32
N ALA A 4 -13.63 5.08 -13.99
CA ALA A 4 -12.70 5.92 -13.23
C ALA A 4 -12.41 5.37 -11.82
N ALA A 5 -13.42 4.93 -11.06
CA ALA A 5 -13.23 4.43 -9.71
C ALA A 5 -12.43 3.11 -9.68
N LEU A 6 -12.65 2.24 -10.69
CA LEU A 6 -11.85 1.03 -10.87
C LEU A 6 -10.38 1.38 -11.15
N LEU A 7 -10.13 2.31 -12.06
CA LEU A 7 -8.77 2.72 -12.42
C LEU A 7 -8.04 3.38 -11.24
N GLN A 8 -8.74 4.23 -10.48
CA GLN A 8 -8.22 4.84 -9.26
C GLN A 8 -7.91 3.79 -8.20
N ALA A 9 -8.80 2.82 -7.98
CA ALA A 9 -8.54 1.72 -7.04
C ALA A 9 -7.32 0.90 -7.46
N ILE A 10 -7.21 0.52 -8.74
CA ILE A 10 -6.05 -0.22 -9.25
C ILE A 10 -4.77 0.60 -9.06
N GLY A 11 -4.78 1.88 -9.44
CA GLY A 11 -3.62 2.76 -9.30
C GLY A 11 -3.20 2.94 -7.85
N LEU A 12 -4.17 3.16 -6.95
CA LEU A 12 -3.92 3.32 -5.52
C LEU A 12 -3.35 2.05 -4.89
N PHE A 13 -3.89 0.88 -5.26
CA PHE A 13 -3.38 -0.40 -4.80
C PHE A 13 -1.94 -0.61 -5.25
N ILE A 14 -1.64 -0.39 -6.54
CA ILE A 14 -0.29 -0.56 -7.07
C ILE A 14 0.70 0.37 -6.35
N ALA A 15 0.33 1.63 -6.14
CA ALA A 15 1.20 2.63 -5.53
C ALA A 15 1.55 2.36 -4.07
N THR A 16 0.64 1.74 -3.33
CA THR A 16 0.80 1.43 -1.90
C THR A 16 1.27 -0.01 -1.64
N ASN A 17 1.44 -0.82 -2.68
CA ASN A 17 1.84 -2.22 -2.50
C ASN A 17 3.03 -2.57 -3.39
N ILE A 18 3.80 -1.57 -3.84
CA ILE A 18 5.01 -1.81 -4.62
C ILE A 18 6.12 -2.37 -3.72
N ASP A 19 6.29 -1.82 -2.52
CA ASP A 19 7.24 -2.26 -1.49
C ASP A 19 6.95 -3.69 -1.01
N ASP A 20 5.65 -4.02 -0.90
CA ASP A 20 5.18 -5.38 -0.61
C ASP A 20 5.68 -6.42 -1.61
N ILE A 21 5.96 -6.05 -2.87
CA ILE A 21 6.54 -6.97 -3.85
C ILE A 21 7.93 -7.42 -3.41
N ILE A 22 8.76 -6.52 -2.89
CA ILE A 22 10.11 -6.83 -2.40
C ILE A 22 9.99 -7.75 -1.18
N VAL A 23 9.22 -7.35 -0.18
CA VAL A 23 9.00 -8.11 1.06
C VAL A 23 8.47 -9.53 0.77
N LEU A 24 7.45 -9.65 -0.07
CA LEU A 24 6.90 -10.94 -0.46
C LEU A 24 7.90 -11.77 -1.28
N SER A 25 8.71 -11.14 -2.13
CA SER A 25 9.73 -11.83 -2.91
C SER A 25 10.80 -12.46 -2.00
N LEU A 26 11.18 -11.79 -0.91
CA LEU A 26 12.09 -12.32 0.10
C LEU A 26 11.49 -13.54 0.84
N PHE A 27 10.20 -13.50 1.18
CA PHE A 27 9.50 -14.66 1.73
C PHE A 27 9.49 -15.85 0.75
N PHE A 28 9.28 -15.60 -0.55
CA PHE A 28 9.37 -16.64 -1.58
C PHE A 28 10.78 -17.20 -1.74
N ALA A 29 11.81 -16.36 -1.70
CA ALA A 29 13.20 -16.79 -1.77
C ALA A 29 13.57 -17.73 -0.60
N ARG A 30 13.09 -17.44 0.61
CA ARG A 30 13.33 -18.28 1.81
C ARG A 30 12.49 -19.56 1.83
N GLY A 31 11.28 -19.49 1.30
CA GLY A 31 10.38 -20.62 1.17
C GLY A 31 10.63 -21.48 -0.07
N ALA A 32 11.66 -21.17 -0.86
CA ALA A 32 11.99 -21.90 -2.08
C ALA A 32 12.22 -23.39 -1.79
N GLY A 33 11.67 -24.25 -2.64
CA GLY A 33 11.76 -25.71 -2.49
C GLY A 33 10.89 -26.32 -1.39
N ARG A 34 10.14 -25.54 -0.61
CA ARG A 34 9.20 -26.06 0.40
C ARG A 34 7.76 -26.13 -0.14
N PRO A 35 7.07 -27.28 0.00
CA PRO A 35 5.67 -27.37 -0.39
C PRO A 35 4.80 -26.47 0.49
N GLY A 36 3.78 -25.85 -0.11
CA GLY A 36 2.82 -25.00 0.59
C GLY A 36 3.28 -23.57 0.90
N THR A 37 4.51 -23.17 0.51
CA THR A 37 5.00 -21.78 0.69
C THR A 37 4.06 -20.74 0.10
N THR A 38 3.59 -20.94 -1.15
CA THR A 38 2.68 -19.99 -1.80
C THR A 38 1.37 -19.83 -1.03
N ALA A 39 0.80 -20.93 -0.53
CA ALA A 39 -0.46 -20.88 0.24
C ALA A 39 -0.27 -20.17 1.59
N LYS A 40 0.86 -20.40 2.27
CA LYS A 40 1.18 -19.71 3.53
C LYS A 40 1.38 -18.21 3.34
N ILE A 41 2.09 -17.81 2.28
CA ILE A 41 2.31 -16.40 1.95
C ILE A 41 0.99 -15.74 1.57
N LEU A 42 0.19 -16.38 0.70
CA LEU A 42 -1.11 -15.86 0.29
C LEU A 42 -2.06 -15.67 1.48
N ALA A 43 -2.17 -16.68 2.36
CA ALA A 43 -3.01 -16.60 3.55
C ALA A 43 -2.51 -15.51 4.52
N GLY A 44 -1.19 -15.39 4.70
CA GLY A 44 -0.60 -14.34 5.53
C GLY A 44 -0.86 -12.95 4.98
N GLN A 45 -0.66 -12.75 3.67
CA GLN A 45 -0.90 -11.47 3.00
C GLN A 45 -2.36 -11.06 3.12
N TYR A 46 -3.32 -11.97 2.87
CA TYR A 46 -4.74 -11.65 3.05
C TYR A 46 -5.06 -11.28 4.50
N LEU A 47 -4.52 -12.00 5.48
CA LEU A 47 -4.78 -11.72 6.89
C LEU A 47 -4.23 -10.33 7.28
N GLY A 48 -2.98 -10.03 6.92
CA GLY A 48 -2.37 -8.73 7.19
C GLY A 48 -3.08 -7.59 6.46
N PHE A 49 -3.38 -7.78 5.18
CA PHE A 49 -4.02 -6.77 4.33
C PHE A 49 -5.48 -6.50 4.74
N VAL A 50 -6.23 -7.51 5.16
CA VAL A 50 -7.55 -7.31 5.77
C VAL A 50 -7.44 -6.52 7.07
N GLY A 51 -6.39 -6.75 7.86
CA GLY A 51 -6.09 -5.94 9.04
C GLY A 51 -5.87 -4.46 8.70
N ILE A 52 -5.06 -4.18 7.67
CA ILE A 52 -4.81 -2.82 7.16
C ILE A 52 -6.12 -2.17 6.70
N LEU A 53 -6.89 -2.87 5.86
CA LEU A 53 -8.19 -2.37 5.38
C LEU A 53 -9.15 -2.08 6.54
N ALA A 54 -9.24 -2.99 7.51
CA ALA A 54 -10.09 -2.81 8.67
C ALA A 54 -9.66 -1.58 9.50
N ALA A 55 -8.36 -1.43 9.75
CA ALA A 55 -7.82 -0.26 10.45
C ALA A 55 -8.12 1.05 9.69
N ALA A 56 -7.86 1.09 8.38
CA ALA A 56 -8.17 2.25 7.54
C ALA A 56 -9.67 2.59 7.55
N LEU A 57 -10.56 1.59 7.48
CA LEU A 57 -12.00 1.80 7.57
C LEU A 57 -12.43 2.32 8.95
N VAL A 58 -11.88 1.77 10.04
CA VAL A 58 -12.17 2.26 11.41
C VAL A 58 -11.74 3.72 11.56
N VAL A 59 -10.53 4.07 11.10
CA VAL A 59 -10.04 5.45 11.14
C VAL A 59 -10.89 6.37 10.28
N THR A 60 -11.26 5.95 9.06
CA THR A 60 -12.13 6.72 8.15
C THR A 60 -13.49 6.98 8.78
N LEU A 61 -14.14 5.95 9.34
CA LEU A 61 -15.45 6.08 9.97
C LEU A 61 -15.38 6.95 11.23
N GLY A 62 -14.33 6.81 12.03
CA GLY A 62 -14.11 7.65 13.21
C GLY A 62 -13.85 9.11 12.86
N ALA A 63 -13.02 9.37 11.86
CA ALA A 63 -12.71 10.71 11.37
C ALA A 63 -13.95 11.38 10.76
N GLY A 64 -14.75 10.67 9.97
CA GLY A 64 -15.99 11.19 9.41
C GLY A 64 -17.06 11.54 10.45
N TRP A 65 -17.01 10.95 11.64
CA TRP A 65 -17.91 11.30 12.75
C TRP A 65 -17.37 12.44 13.64
N ALA A 66 -16.05 12.53 13.78
CA ALA A 66 -15.40 13.47 14.68
C ALA A 66 -15.04 14.83 14.04
N LEU A 67 -14.93 14.89 12.71
CA LEU A 67 -14.41 16.06 12.00
C LEU A 67 -15.48 16.75 11.15
N PRO A 68 -15.43 18.08 11.05
CA PRO A 68 -16.32 18.82 10.17
C PRO A 68 -15.97 18.57 8.69
N GLU A 69 -16.97 18.63 7.81
CA GLU A 69 -16.81 18.29 6.39
C GLU A 69 -15.76 19.17 5.69
N GLU A 70 -15.55 20.41 6.14
CA GLU A 70 -14.53 21.30 5.57
C GLU A 70 -13.09 20.85 5.88
N ALA A 71 -12.88 19.99 6.88
CA ALA A 71 -11.57 19.46 7.24
C ALA A 71 -11.16 18.24 6.38
N ILE A 72 -12.11 17.55 5.75
CA ILE A 72 -11.88 16.31 4.98
C ILE A 72 -10.89 16.49 3.81
N PRO A 73 -10.98 17.56 2.99
CA PRO A 73 -10.04 17.79 1.90
C PRO A 73 -8.59 17.96 2.36
N TYR A 74 -8.38 18.51 3.56
CA TYR A 74 -7.04 18.72 4.13
C TYR A 74 -6.31 17.43 4.48
N PHE A 75 -7.00 16.28 4.51
CA PHE A 75 -6.32 14.99 4.63
C PHE A 75 -5.40 14.70 3.45
N GLY A 76 -5.57 15.37 2.31
CA GLY A 76 -4.61 15.32 1.21
C GLY A 76 -3.22 15.87 1.57
N LEU A 77 -3.09 16.66 2.65
CA LEU A 77 -1.78 17.09 3.18
C LEU A 77 -0.96 15.91 3.72
N ILE A 78 -1.59 14.83 4.20
CA ILE A 78 -0.89 13.64 4.72
C ILE A 78 -0.10 12.93 3.61
N PRO A 79 -0.73 12.44 2.51
CA PRO A 79 0.01 11.82 1.44
C PRO A 79 0.95 12.82 0.74
N LEU A 80 0.59 14.11 0.68
CA LEU A 80 1.51 15.13 0.14
C LEU A 80 2.79 15.24 0.98
N ALA A 81 2.67 15.32 2.32
CA ALA A 81 3.80 15.41 3.22
C ALA A 81 4.65 14.13 3.19
N LEU A 82 4.02 12.95 3.22
CA LEU A 82 4.71 11.67 3.10
C LEU A 82 5.47 11.56 1.77
N GLY A 83 4.85 11.97 0.66
CA GLY A 83 5.49 11.95 -0.65
C GLY A 83 6.67 12.92 -0.75
N LEU A 84 6.55 14.13 -0.19
CA LEU A 84 7.65 15.08 -0.14
C LEU A 84 8.79 14.60 0.77
N TRP A 85 8.46 13.96 1.89
CA TRP A 85 9.45 13.41 2.82
C TRP A 85 10.20 12.23 2.17
N ALA A 86 9.49 11.29 1.54
CA ALA A 86 10.11 10.20 0.81
C ALA A 86 11.00 10.70 -0.35
N ALA A 87 10.57 11.73 -1.10
CA ALA A 87 11.41 12.35 -2.13
C ALA A 87 12.70 12.97 -1.57
N TRP A 88 12.64 13.50 -0.34
CA TRP A 88 13.79 14.10 0.34
C TRP A 88 14.78 13.03 0.81
N GLU A 89 14.30 11.90 1.32
CA GLU A 89 15.12 10.77 1.76
C GLU A 89 15.92 10.16 0.61
N VAL A 90 15.26 10.00 -0.56
CA VAL A 90 15.91 9.60 -1.82
C VAL A 90 17.06 10.54 -2.19
N TYR A 91 16.86 11.84 -2.04
CA TYR A 91 17.90 12.84 -2.32
C TYR A 91 19.08 12.76 -1.34
N ARG A 92 18.82 12.33 -0.09
CA ARG A 92 19.81 12.23 0.98
C ARG A 92 20.63 10.94 0.95
N GLY A 93 20.17 9.93 0.21
CA GLY A 93 20.91 8.68 -0.04
C GLY A 93 20.91 7.68 1.12
N GLU A 94 19.93 7.77 2.02
CA GLU A 94 19.70 6.74 3.04
C GLU A 94 18.93 5.59 2.37
N GLY A 95 19.55 4.40 2.34
CA GLY A 95 19.02 3.21 1.67
C GLY A 95 18.11 2.41 2.59
N ASP A 96 17.02 1.91 2.03
CA ASP A 96 15.97 1.20 2.76
C ASP A 96 16.41 -0.20 3.25
N ASP A 97 15.89 -0.61 4.41
CA ASP A 97 16.38 -1.75 5.21
C ASP A 97 15.41 -2.96 5.16
N ASP A 98 14.77 -3.20 4.00
CA ASP A 98 13.77 -4.27 3.80
C ASP A 98 14.26 -5.67 4.19
N ASP A 99 15.55 -5.94 3.96
CA ASP A 99 16.19 -7.20 4.32
C ASP A 99 16.17 -7.48 5.84
N ALA A 100 16.25 -6.42 6.67
CA ALA A 100 16.24 -6.51 8.12
C ALA A 100 14.85 -6.91 8.66
N ALA A 101 13.76 -6.41 8.05
CA ALA A 101 12.39 -6.70 8.46
C ALA A 101 12.04 -8.19 8.40
N VAL A 102 12.68 -8.92 7.47
CA VAL A 102 12.43 -10.34 7.26
C VAL A 102 13.47 -11.20 8.01
N SER A 103 14.71 -10.72 8.25
CA SER A 103 15.84 -11.48 8.84
C SER A 103 15.47 -12.35 10.06
N GLY A 104 15.84 -13.64 10.02
CA GLY A 104 15.61 -14.61 11.11
C GLY A 104 14.18 -15.17 11.24
N LYS A 105 13.19 -14.67 10.50
CA LYS A 105 11.79 -15.12 10.61
C LYS A 105 11.46 -16.30 9.67
N SER A 106 10.67 -17.26 10.15
CA SER A 106 10.20 -18.42 9.37
C SER A 106 9.05 -18.06 8.43
N VAL A 107 8.87 -18.78 7.31
CA VAL A 107 7.74 -18.57 6.38
C VAL A 107 6.45 -19.20 6.95
N ALA A 108 5.91 -18.57 7.98
CA ALA A 108 4.64 -18.90 8.61
C ALA A 108 3.57 -17.85 8.29
N VAL A 109 2.30 -18.26 8.25
CA VAL A 109 1.16 -17.37 7.95
C VAL A 109 1.15 -16.15 8.87
N ALA A 110 1.32 -16.37 10.19
CA ALA A 110 1.35 -15.30 11.19
C ALA A 110 2.53 -14.34 11.00
N THR A 111 3.69 -14.85 10.57
CA THR A 111 4.86 -14.03 10.28
C THR A 111 4.63 -13.15 9.07
N VAL A 112 4.13 -13.71 7.98
CA VAL A 112 3.82 -12.95 6.76
C VAL A 112 2.77 -11.89 7.09
N ALA A 113 1.67 -12.27 7.75
CA ALA A 113 0.61 -11.32 8.13
C ALA A 113 1.10 -10.20 9.03
N GLY A 114 1.95 -10.51 10.02
CA GLY A 114 2.52 -9.52 10.93
C GLY A 114 3.45 -8.55 10.21
N VAL A 115 4.25 -9.03 9.24
CA VAL A 115 5.12 -8.17 8.43
C VAL A 115 4.29 -7.31 7.47
N THR A 116 3.31 -7.89 6.76
CA THR A 116 2.38 -7.13 5.92
C THR A 116 1.70 -6.01 6.71
N PHE A 117 1.15 -6.31 7.88
CA PHE A 117 0.45 -5.32 8.71
C PHE A 117 1.40 -4.24 9.25
N ALA A 118 2.62 -4.62 9.66
CA ALA A 118 3.62 -3.68 10.14
C ALA A 118 4.13 -2.74 9.05
N ASN A 119 4.26 -3.25 7.82
CA ASN A 119 4.73 -2.49 6.67
C ASN A 119 3.63 -1.58 6.11
N GLY A 120 2.38 -2.03 6.06
CA GLY A 120 1.27 -1.26 5.48
C GLY A 120 0.74 -0.10 6.33
N GLY A 121 1.58 0.51 7.16
CA GLY A 121 1.24 1.73 7.89
C GLY A 121 1.08 2.94 6.94
N ASP A 122 1.92 3.01 5.91
CA ASP A 122 1.79 3.94 4.79
C ASP A 122 0.50 3.70 3.98
N ASN A 123 0.09 2.43 3.79
CA ASN A 123 -1.19 2.08 3.17
C ASN A 123 -2.36 2.69 3.93
N ILE A 124 -2.36 2.60 5.27
CA ILE A 124 -3.39 3.23 6.10
C ILE A 124 -3.36 4.76 5.92
N GLY A 125 -2.15 5.36 5.97
CA GLY A 125 -1.95 6.79 5.80
C GLY A 125 -2.43 7.33 4.45
N VAL A 126 -2.48 6.48 3.43
CA VAL A 126 -2.93 6.81 2.08
C VAL A 126 -4.41 6.48 1.84
N TYR A 127 -4.89 5.35 2.34
CA TYR A 127 -6.27 4.90 2.14
C TYR A 127 -7.26 5.77 2.91
N VAL A 128 -6.94 6.18 4.14
CA VAL A 128 -7.83 7.00 4.97
C VAL A 128 -8.22 8.33 4.29
N PRO A 129 -7.26 9.17 3.83
CA PRO A 129 -7.58 10.39 3.07
C PRO A 129 -8.47 10.13 1.85
N VAL A 130 -8.21 9.05 1.10
CA VAL A 130 -8.99 8.72 -0.10
C VAL A 130 -10.40 8.30 0.27
N PHE A 131 -10.55 7.41 1.27
CA PHE A 131 -11.86 6.90 1.68
C PHE A 131 -12.75 7.97 2.28
N LEU A 132 -12.17 8.98 2.94
CA LEU A 132 -12.91 10.15 3.43
C LEU A 132 -13.44 11.03 2.28
N ASN A 133 -12.80 11.02 1.11
CA ASN A 133 -13.11 11.89 -0.02
C ASN A 133 -13.92 11.19 -1.14
N ILE A 134 -14.35 9.94 -0.94
CA ILE A 134 -15.18 9.20 -1.90
C ILE A 134 -16.44 8.64 -1.24
N SER A 135 -17.46 8.35 -2.05
CA SER A 135 -18.73 7.81 -1.54
C SER A 135 -18.58 6.39 -0.98
N THR A 136 -19.45 6.00 -0.05
CA THR A 136 -19.46 4.64 0.54
C THR A 136 -19.48 3.51 -0.51
N PRO A 137 -20.29 3.57 -1.60
CA PRO A 137 -20.23 2.55 -2.65
C PRO A 137 -18.88 2.49 -3.37
N ALA A 138 -18.19 3.62 -3.50
CA ALA A 138 -16.83 3.66 -4.05
C ALA A 138 -15.82 3.03 -3.09
N VAL A 139 -15.91 3.29 -1.78
CA VAL A 139 -15.08 2.62 -0.76
C VAL A 139 -15.26 1.09 -0.82
N ILE A 140 -16.50 0.59 -0.90
CA ILE A 140 -16.78 -0.85 -1.05
C ILE A 140 -16.11 -1.40 -2.31
N THR A 141 -16.18 -0.65 -3.41
CA THR A 141 -15.53 -1.04 -4.68
C THR A 141 -14.01 -1.13 -4.50
N PHE A 142 -13.38 -0.16 -3.84
CA PHE A 142 -11.94 -0.18 -3.56
C PHE A 142 -11.56 -1.41 -2.73
N CYS A 143 -12.29 -1.71 -1.66
CA CYS A 143 -12.05 -2.89 -0.84
C CYS A 143 -12.10 -4.19 -1.66
N ILE A 144 -13.12 -4.36 -2.51
CA ILE A 144 -13.24 -5.55 -3.37
C ILE A 144 -12.06 -5.62 -4.35
N VAL A 145 -11.73 -4.52 -5.03
CA VAL A 145 -10.62 -4.46 -5.98
C VAL A 145 -9.30 -4.81 -5.28
N PHE A 146 -9.03 -4.24 -4.11
CA PHE A 146 -7.79 -4.50 -3.38
C PHE A 146 -7.69 -5.98 -3.00
N LEU A 147 -8.76 -6.57 -2.46
CA LEU A 147 -8.76 -7.99 -2.10
C LEU A 147 -8.54 -8.91 -3.32
N VAL A 148 -9.04 -8.54 -4.50
CA VAL A 148 -8.74 -9.26 -5.75
C VAL A 148 -7.27 -9.08 -6.14
N LEU A 149 -6.75 -7.86 -6.07
CA LEU A 149 -5.38 -7.54 -6.46
C LEU A 149 -4.32 -8.11 -5.51
N VAL A 150 -4.64 -8.41 -4.24
CA VAL A 150 -3.74 -9.15 -3.34
C VAL A 150 -3.27 -10.47 -3.95
N ALA A 151 -4.14 -11.22 -4.62
CA ALA A 151 -3.73 -12.45 -5.30
C ALA A 151 -2.76 -12.17 -6.46
N VAL A 152 -2.98 -11.08 -7.20
CA VAL A 152 -2.10 -10.63 -8.29
C VAL A 152 -0.75 -10.17 -7.76
N LEU A 153 -0.75 -9.46 -6.62
CA LEU A 153 0.45 -9.02 -5.91
C LEU A 153 1.32 -10.21 -5.50
N VAL A 154 0.73 -11.21 -4.83
CA VAL A 154 1.45 -12.43 -4.43
C VAL A 154 1.98 -13.20 -5.63
N ALA A 155 1.21 -13.28 -6.73
CA ALA A 155 1.67 -13.90 -7.97
C ALA A 155 2.84 -13.14 -8.60
N THR A 156 2.78 -11.80 -8.59
CA THR A 156 3.84 -10.91 -9.08
C THR A 156 5.10 -11.07 -8.24
N ALA A 157 5.00 -11.03 -6.92
CA ALA A 157 6.13 -11.22 -6.01
C ALA A 157 6.79 -12.59 -6.18
N LYS A 158 6.00 -13.66 -6.37
CA LYS A 158 6.52 -14.99 -6.71
C LYS A 158 7.33 -14.97 -8.02
N PHE A 159 6.81 -14.29 -9.03
CA PHE A 159 7.49 -14.15 -10.31
C PHE A 159 8.80 -13.37 -10.18
N VAL A 160 8.80 -12.25 -9.46
CA VAL A 160 9.99 -11.43 -9.17
C VAL A 160 11.02 -12.23 -8.38
N ALA A 161 10.61 -12.98 -7.36
CA ALA A 161 11.50 -13.83 -6.56
C ALA A 161 12.26 -14.88 -7.39
N THR A 162 11.71 -15.30 -8.53
CA THR A 162 12.38 -16.24 -9.45
C THR A 162 13.33 -15.56 -10.44
N ARG A 163 13.40 -14.23 -10.47
CA ARG A 163 14.14 -13.45 -11.48
C ARG A 163 14.88 -12.26 -10.85
N ARG A 164 16.14 -12.51 -10.44
CA ARG A 164 17.04 -11.49 -9.85
C ARG A 164 17.09 -10.13 -10.58
N PRO A 165 17.17 -10.06 -11.93
CA PRO A 165 17.24 -8.76 -12.62
C PRO A 165 16.01 -7.88 -12.41
N ILE A 166 14.83 -8.49 -12.17
CA ILE A 166 13.58 -7.74 -11.97
C ILE A 166 13.53 -7.18 -10.56
N ALA A 167 13.96 -7.96 -9.56
CA ALA A 167 14.05 -7.52 -8.17
C ALA A 167 14.95 -6.28 -8.04
N GLU A 168 16.15 -6.32 -8.64
CA GLU A 168 17.10 -5.20 -8.59
C GLU A 168 16.62 -3.93 -9.33
N VAL A 169 15.76 -4.08 -10.33
CA VAL A 169 15.17 -2.93 -11.04
C VAL A 169 14.04 -2.32 -10.21
N LEU A 170 13.24 -3.17 -9.54
CA LEU A 170 12.14 -2.73 -8.70
C LEU A 170 12.66 -1.95 -7.49
N GLU A 171 13.63 -2.50 -6.77
CA GLU A 171 14.34 -1.85 -5.65
C GLU A 171 14.94 -0.48 -6.06
N ARG A 172 15.47 -0.39 -7.29
CA ARG A 172 16.02 0.85 -7.85
C ARG A 172 14.98 1.84 -8.39
N ARG A 173 13.69 1.53 -8.38
CA ARG A 173 12.64 2.40 -8.95
C ARG A 173 11.56 2.75 -7.94
N GLU A 174 11.31 1.86 -6.99
CA GLU A 174 10.36 2.03 -5.90
C GLU A 174 10.53 3.36 -5.18
N HIS A 175 11.76 3.62 -4.72
CA HIS A 175 12.10 4.84 -4.00
C HIS A 175 11.78 6.13 -4.78
N ILE A 176 11.68 6.09 -6.11
CA ILE A 176 11.27 7.24 -6.94
C ILE A 176 9.76 7.24 -7.19
N LEU A 177 9.18 6.06 -7.43
CA LEU A 177 7.77 5.92 -7.83
C LEU A 177 6.83 6.29 -6.68
N PHE A 178 7.13 5.83 -5.47
CA PHE A 178 6.31 6.04 -4.28
C PHE A 178 6.10 7.53 -3.96
N PRO A 179 7.14 8.39 -3.87
CA PRO A 179 6.98 9.84 -3.68
C PRO A 179 6.08 10.52 -4.72
N ILE A 180 6.25 10.17 -6.00
CA ILE A 180 5.53 10.81 -7.11
C ILE A 180 4.03 10.54 -6.99
N VAL A 181 3.64 9.30 -6.71
CA VAL A 181 2.22 8.96 -6.59
C VAL A 181 1.61 9.61 -5.36
N LEU A 182 2.31 9.61 -4.24
CA LEU A 182 1.85 10.26 -3.01
C LEU A 182 1.62 11.77 -3.18
N ILE A 183 2.56 12.47 -3.81
CA ILE A 183 2.43 13.89 -4.12
C ILE A 183 1.22 14.11 -5.04
N GLY A 184 1.11 13.33 -6.12
CA GLY A 184 -0.01 13.43 -7.06
C GLY A 184 -1.37 13.20 -6.39
N LEU A 185 -1.47 12.19 -5.53
CA LEU A 185 -2.68 11.87 -4.79
C LEU A 185 -3.05 12.97 -3.79
N GLY A 186 -2.07 13.47 -3.03
CA GLY A 186 -2.30 14.56 -2.08
C GLY A 186 -2.81 15.83 -2.75
N VAL A 187 -2.20 16.22 -3.88
CA VAL A 187 -2.69 17.33 -4.70
C VAL A 187 -4.10 17.06 -5.21
N ALA A 188 -4.37 15.86 -5.72
CA ALA A 188 -5.68 15.50 -6.25
C ALA A 188 -6.80 15.56 -5.19
N ILE A 189 -6.52 15.14 -3.96
CA ILE A 189 -7.46 15.21 -2.83
C ILE A 189 -7.69 16.68 -2.43
N LEU A 190 -6.64 17.48 -2.30
CA LEU A 190 -6.75 18.89 -1.89
C LEU A 190 -7.53 19.72 -2.90
N VAL A 191 -7.23 19.57 -4.18
CA VAL A 191 -7.89 20.31 -5.27
C VAL A 191 -9.29 19.76 -5.49
N GLY A 192 -9.46 18.44 -5.60
CA GLY A 192 -10.76 17.82 -5.86
C GLY A 192 -11.75 17.96 -4.71
N GLY A 193 -11.27 18.07 -3.47
CA GLY A 193 -12.09 18.34 -2.29
C GLY A 193 -12.37 19.83 -2.05
N GLY A 194 -11.83 20.75 -2.85
CA GLY A 194 -12.09 22.18 -2.72
C GLY A 194 -11.40 22.84 -1.53
N ALA A 195 -10.29 22.28 -1.03
CA ALA A 195 -9.57 22.81 0.15
C ALA A 195 -9.18 24.30 0.02
N PHE A 196 -8.97 24.76 -1.21
CA PHE A 196 -8.55 26.13 -1.53
C PHE A 196 -9.65 26.98 -2.19
N GLY A 197 -10.87 26.46 -2.33
CA GLY A 197 -11.97 27.14 -3.05
C GLY A 197 -11.71 27.36 -4.55
N LEU A 198 -10.85 26.52 -5.14
CA LEU A 198 -10.46 26.53 -6.56
C LEU A 198 -11.35 25.63 -7.43
#